data_AF-A0A227IYX3-F1
#
_entry.id   AF-A0A227IYX3-F1
#
_cell.length_a   1.000
_cell.length_b   1.000
_cell.length_c   1.000
_cell.angle_alpha   90.00
_cell.angle_beta   90.00
_cell.angle_gamma   90.00
#
_symmetry.space_group_name_H-M   'P 1'
#
loop_
_entity.id
_entity.type
_entity.pdbx_description
1 polymer ?
#
loop_
_entity_poly.entity_id
_entity_poly.type
_entity_poly.pdbx_seq_one_letter_code
_entity_poly.pdbx_strand_id
1 'polypeptide(L)'
;GALLCPKVPFRQLLDRSGYEIDVHKKAGVSPSVAMRRMTVVSPYPHWHYFDAYGPGKLKAVYRGNGIPLPWGNMRKVNDPCQHWAV
;
A
#
# COMPACT_ATOMS: atom_id res chain seq x y z
N GLY A 1 5.18 -11.11 -3.73
CA GLY A 1 4.90 -10.92 -2.30
C GLY A 1 4.21 -12.10 -1.62
N ALA A 2 3.34 -12.87 -2.31
CA ALA A 2 2.57 -13.94 -1.66
C ALA A 2 3.42 -15.08 -1.06
N LEU A 3 4.57 -15.38 -1.67
CA LEU A 3 5.53 -16.36 -1.15
C LEU A 3 6.25 -15.85 0.11
N LEU A 4 6.71 -14.60 0.08
CA LEU A 4 7.46 -13.97 1.19
C LEU A 4 6.56 -13.60 2.38
N CYS A 5 5.29 -13.31 2.12
CA CYS A 5 4.32 -12.89 3.12
C CYS A 5 3.02 -13.69 2.92
N PRO A 6 2.93 -14.93 3.43
CA PRO A 6 1.75 -15.77 3.26
C PRO A 6 0.53 -15.15 3.97
N LYS A 7 -0.66 -15.30 3.39
CA LYS A 7 -1.86 -14.51 3.77
C LYS A 7 -2.20 -14.59 5.26
N VAL A 8 -2.36 -15.80 5.78
CA VAL A 8 -2.75 -16.03 7.19
C VAL A 8 -1.68 -15.58 8.19
N PRO A 9 -0.41 -16.05 8.11
CA PRO A 9 0.60 -15.65 9.10
C PRO A 9 0.97 -14.18 9.02
N PHE A 10 0.99 -13.59 7.81
CA PHE A 10 1.26 -12.16 7.67
C PHE A 10 0.14 -11.31 8.26
N ARG A 11 -1.13 -11.72 8.11
CA ARG A 11 -2.27 -11.06 8.77
C ARG A 11 -2.11 -11.08 10.30
N GLN A 12 -1.80 -12.23 10.87
CA GLN A 12 -1.59 -12.36 12.32
C GLN A 12 -0.44 -11.48 12.82
N LEU A 13 0.64 -11.38 12.04
CA LEU A 13 1.77 -10.51 12.37
C LEU A 13 1.38 -9.02 12.35
N LEU A 14 0.57 -8.61 11.36
CA LEU A 14 0.02 -7.25 11.27
C LEU A 14 -0.91 -6.93 12.43
N ASP A 15 -1.84 -7.83 12.76
CA ASP A 15 -2.77 -7.68 13.88
C ASP A 15 -2.03 -7.48 15.20
N ARG A 16 -0.95 -8.24 15.44
CA ARG A 16 -0.10 -8.09 16.65
C ARG A 16 0.76 -6.83 16.66
N SER A 17 1.05 -6.26 15.50
CA SER A 17 1.93 -5.09 15.35
C SER A 17 1.16 -3.80 15.10
N GLY A 18 -0.18 -3.81 15.20
CA GLY A 18 -1.01 -2.63 14.98
C GLY A 18 -0.98 -2.08 13.55
N TYR A 19 -0.67 -2.92 12.55
CA TYR A 19 -0.51 -2.51 11.14
C TYR A 19 0.63 -1.50 10.89
N GLU A 20 1.58 -1.38 11.81
CA GLU A 20 2.76 -0.51 11.66
C GLU A 20 3.67 -0.93 10.49
N ILE A 21 4.25 0.04 9.79
CA ILE A 21 5.15 -0.21 8.64
C ILE A 21 6.42 -0.94 9.10
N ASP A 22 6.86 -0.73 10.34
CA ASP A 22 8.04 -1.37 10.94
C ASP A 22 7.96 -2.90 10.99
N VAL A 23 6.78 -3.49 10.78
CA VAL A 23 6.58 -4.93 10.60
C VAL A 23 7.46 -5.52 9.49
N HIS A 24 7.88 -4.72 8.50
CA HIS A 24 8.77 -5.17 7.43
C HIS A 24 10.12 -5.68 7.96
N LYS A 25 10.63 -5.09 9.06
CA LYS A 25 11.87 -5.53 9.73
C LYS A 25 11.71 -6.92 10.34
N LYS A 26 10.56 -7.16 11.01
CA LYS A 26 10.22 -8.47 11.59
C LYS A 26 10.00 -9.53 10.52
N ALA A 27 9.43 -9.15 9.38
CA ALA A 27 9.20 -10.04 8.24
C ALA A 27 10.44 -10.23 7.35
N GLY A 28 11.53 -9.48 7.55
CA GLY A 28 12.74 -9.57 6.74
C GLY A 28 12.54 -9.17 5.27
N VAL A 29 11.59 -8.28 4.99
CA VAL A 29 11.26 -7.83 3.62
C VAL A 29 11.42 -6.32 3.49
N SER A 30 11.48 -5.82 2.26
CA SER A 30 11.51 -4.37 2.04
C SER A 30 10.18 -3.72 2.46
N PRO A 31 10.20 -2.44 2.89
CA PRO A 31 8.99 -1.69 3.25
C PRO A 31 7.92 -1.74 2.14
N SER A 32 8.34 -1.59 0.88
CA SER A 32 7.44 -1.63 -0.28
C SER A 32 6.72 -2.98 -0.42
N VAL A 33 7.42 -4.10 -0.15
CA VAL A 33 6.81 -5.44 -0.22
C VAL A 33 5.80 -5.64 0.91
N ALA A 34 6.16 -5.22 2.14
CA ALA A 34 5.27 -5.30 3.29
C ALA A 34 4.00 -4.45 3.08
N MET A 35 4.14 -3.19 2.65
CA MET A 35 3.02 -2.28 2.42
C MET A 35 2.10 -2.76 1.29
N ARG A 36 2.67 -3.20 0.15
CA ARG A 36 1.88 -3.79 -0.95
C ARG A 36 1.13 -5.05 -0.52
N ARG A 37 1.69 -5.82 0.42
CA ARG A 37 1.00 -7.01 0.92
C ARG A 37 -0.09 -6.66 1.91
N MET A 38 0.14 -5.64 2.74
CA MET A 38 -0.81 -5.14 3.72
C MET A 38 -2.14 -4.76 3.07
N THR A 39 -2.13 -4.10 1.90
CA THR A 39 -3.36 -3.72 1.17
C THR A 39 -4.24 -4.90 0.76
N VAL A 40 -3.68 -6.11 0.62
CA VAL A 40 -4.38 -7.32 0.15
C VAL A 40 -4.70 -8.28 1.30
N VAL A 41 -3.91 -8.24 2.38
CA VAL A 41 -4.02 -9.18 3.50
C VAL A 41 -4.80 -8.60 4.68
N SER A 42 -4.81 -7.28 4.82
CA SER A 42 -5.59 -6.58 5.81
C SER A 42 -7.10 -6.85 5.63
N PRO A 43 -7.87 -7.01 6.72
CA PRO A 43 -9.32 -7.01 6.67
C PRO A 43 -9.89 -5.61 6.37
N TYR A 44 -9.14 -4.55 6.64
CA TYR A 44 -9.53 -3.18 6.32
C TYR A 44 -9.33 -2.92 4.83
N PRO A 45 -10.40 -2.64 4.07
CA PRO A 45 -10.30 -2.69 2.63
C PRO A 45 -9.90 -1.33 2.02
N HIS A 46 -9.88 -0.25 2.81
CA HIS A 46 -9.54 1.10 2.36
C HIS A 46 -8.03 1.41 2.37
N TRP A 47 -7.18 0.40 2.52
CA TRP A 47 -5.74 0.60 2.34
C TRP A 47 -5.39 0.86 0.87
N HIS A 48 -4.60 1.91 0.67
CA HIS A 48 -4.06 2.29 -0.63
C HIS A 48 -2.54 2.37 -0.52
N TYR A 49 -1.84 1.76 -1.48
CA TYR A 49 -0.40 1.90 -1.59
C TYR A 49 -0.05 2.62 -2.89
N PHE A 50 0.77 3.66 -2.75
CA PHE A 50 1.29 4.46 -3.85
C PHE A 50 2.82 4.38 -3.85
N ASP A 51 3.38 4.04 -4.99
CA ASP A 51 4.82 4.07 -5.22
C ASP A 51 5.13 5.33 -6.04
N ALA A 52 5.59 6.41 -5.39
CA ALA A 52 5.89 7.68 -6.03
C ALA A 52 7.40 7.83 -6.28
N TYR A 53 7.77 8.36 -7.45
CA TYR A 53 9.17 8.67 -7.76
C TYR A 53 9.31 10.11 -8.25
N GLY A 54 9.78 10.99 -7.36
CA GLY A 54 9.87 12.42 -7.64
C GLY A 54 8.51 13.10 -7.82
N PRO A 55 8.49 14.43 -7.99
CA PRO A 55 7.24 15.19 -7.99
C PRO A 55 6.31 14.78 -9.14
N GLY A 56 5.12 14.28 -8.80
CA GLY A 56 4.03 14.02 -9.75
C GLY A 56 4.17 12.77 -10.63
N LYS A 57 5.05 11.82 -10.30
CA LYS A 57 5.15 10.53 -11.01
C LYS A 57 4.91 9.36 -10.07
N LEU A 58 3.95 8.49 -10.41
CA LEU A 58 3.66 7.25 -9.70
C LEU A 58 4.11 6.05 -10.55
N LYS A 59 4.87 5.13 -9.95
CA LYS A 59 5.38 3.91 -10.57
C LYS A 59 4.41 2.73 -10.46
N ALA A 60 3.71 2.62 -9.33
CA ALA A 60 2.76 1.54 -9.08
C ALA A 60 1.68 1.94 -8.08
N VAL A 61 0.46 1.44 -8.29
CA VAL A 61 -0.70 1.67 -7.41
C VAL A 61 -1.34 0.32 -7.09
N TYR A 62 -1.60 0.04 -5.82
CA TYR A 62 -2.29 -1.17 -5.36
C TYR A 62 -3.48 -0.79 -4.49
N ARG A 63 -4.65 -1.41 -4.77
CA ARG A 63 -5.94 -1.05 -4.15
C ARG A 63 -6.63 -2.24 -3.53
N GLY A 64 -7.21 -2.04 -2.35
CA GLY A 64 -8.10 -3.02 -1.71
C GLY A 64 -9.57 -2.89 -2.12
N ASN A 65 -10.03 -1.74 -2.65
CA ASN A 65 -11.45 -1.37 -2.56
C ASN A 65 -12.18 -0.83 -3.79
N GLY A 66 -11.64 -0.94 -4.99
CA GLY A 66 -12.37 -0.54 -6.22
C GLY A 66 -12.74 0.94 -6.36
N ILE A 67 -12.40 1.82 -5.40
CA ILE A 67 -12.56 3.28 -5.51
C ILE A 67 -11.93 3.73 -6.82
N PRO A 68 -12.61 4.43 -7.75
CA PRO A 68 -12.02 4.81 -9.03
C PRO A 68 -10.76 5.66 -8.85
N LEU A 69 -9.76 5.48 -9.72
CA LEU A 69 -8.59 6.38 -9.77
C LEU A 69 -9.14 7.70 -10.30
N PRO A 70 -8.89 8.85 -9.66
CA PRO A 70 -9.11 10.12 -10.35
C PRO A 70 -8.21 10.23 -11.60
N TRP A 71 -7.21 9.36 -11.76
CA TRP A 71 -6.22 9.39 -12.83
C TRP A 71 -6.35 8.20 -13.78
N GLY A 72 -7.37 8.27 -14.62
CA GLY A 72 -7.49 7.45 -15.84
C GLY A 72 -6.46 7.80 -16.93
N ASN A 73 -5.56 8.76 -16.67
CA ASN A 73 -4.42 9.05 -17.52
C ASN A 73 -3.32 9.68 -16.65
N MET A 74 -2.07 9.25 -16.85
CA MET A 74 -0.85 9.77 -16.22
C MET A 74 -0.53 11.23 -16.64
N ARG A 75 -1.51 12.13 -16.59
CA ARG A 75 -1.28 13.58 -16.74
C ARG A 75 -1.15 14.20 -15.36
N LYS A 76 -0.20 15.12 -15.21
CA LYS A 76 -0.09 16.01 -14.04
C LYS A 76 -1.47 16.65 -13.79
N VAL A 77 -2.11 16.27 -12.70
CA VAL A 77 -3.30 16.94 -12.18
C VAL A 77 -2.82 17.94 -11.14
N ASN A 78 -3.21 19.21 -11.31
CA ASN A 78 -3.09 20.21 -10.25
C ASN A 78 -4.06 19.80 -9.14
N ASP A 79 -3.49 19.51 -7.97
CA ASP A 79 -4.18 19.11 -6.74
C ASP A 79 -4.87 17.73 -6.76
N PRO A 80 -4.13 16.67 -6.44
CA PRO A 80 -4.70 15.34 -6.24
C PRO A 80 -5.40 15.27 -4.87
N CYS A 81 -6.56 15.91 -4.73
CA CYS A 81 -7.42 15.87 -3.54
C CYS A 81 -6.79 16.39 -2.22
N GLN A 82 -7.38 17.43 -1.62
CA GLN A 82 -6.96 18.05 -0.34
C GLN A 82 -6.79 17.09 0.87
N HIS A 83 -7.30 15.87 0.79
CA HIS A 83 -7.21 14.87 1.86
C HIS A 83 -6.02 13.91 1.73
N TRP A 84 -5.19 14.06 0.71
CA TRP A 84 -4.13 13.11 0.41
C TRP A 84 -2.79 13.71 0.85
N ALA A 85 -2.29 13.25 2.00
CA ALA A 85 -0.92 13.50 2.40
C ALA A 85 -0.01 12.59 1.54
N VAL A 86 0.39 13.05 0.36
CA VAL A 86 1.38 12.38 -0.50
C VAL A 86 2.74 13.00 -0.31
#